data_AF-A0A645GHC1-F1
#
_entry.id   AF-A0A645GHC1-F1
#
_cell.length_a   1.000
_cell.length_b   1.000
_cell.length_c   1.000
_cell.angle_alpha   90.00
_cell.angle_beta   90.00
_cell.angle_gamma   90.00
#
_symmetry.space_group_name_H-M   'P 1'
#
loop_
_entity.id
_entity.type
_entity.pdbx_description
1 polymer ?
#
loop_
_entity_poly.entity_id
_entity_poly.type
_entity_poly.pdbx_seq_one_letter_code
_entity_poly.pdbx_strand_id
1 'polypeptide(L)'
;MSLKTPVKHSFNITCPKCEHKYLYDLRLDELKELSLNKNSSDLENQYEFISYVVCKNPLCHYDIELKGYVWEYPENTIKSAEITSTK
;
A
#
# COMPACT_ATOMS: atom_id res chain seq x y z
N MET A 1 13.91 -2.02 13.96
CA MET A 1 14.53 -1.59 12.69
C MET A 1 13.39 -1.33 11.74
N SER A 2 13.46 -0.27 10.94
CA SER A 2 12.35 0.15 10.09
C SER A 2 12.60 -0.30 8.66
N LEU A 3 11.56 -0.76 7.97
CA LEU A 3 11.58 -1.09 6.55
C LEU A 3 12.18 0.07 5.74
N LYS A 4 13.13 -0.20 4.83
CA LYS A 4 13.70 0.84 3.97
C LYS A 4 12.62 1.39 3.04
N THR A 5 12.27 2.65 3.25
CA THR A 5 11.49 3.45 2.31
C THR A 5 12.43 4.17 1.31
N PRO A 6 12.00 4.44 0.07
CA PRO A 6 10.68 4.15 -0.47
C PRO A 6 10.51 2.70 -0.93
N VAL A 7 9.35 2.14 -0.59
CA VAL A 7 8.92 0.83 -1.09
C VAL A 7 8.26 1.02 -2.45
N LYS A 8 8.75 0.32 -3.48
CA LYS A 8 8.13 0.31 -4.81
C LYS A 8 7.27 -0.93 -4.96
N HIS A 9 5.98 -0.74 -5.19
CA HIS A 9 5.07 -1.85 -5.42
C HIS A 9 3.97 -1.46 -6.40
N SER A 10 3.64 -2.38 -7.30
CA SER A 10 2.62 -2.17 -8.32
C SER A 10 1.30 -2.75 -7.82
N PHE A 11 0.25 -1.93 -7.76
CA PHE A 11 -1.06 -2.36 -7.31
C PHE A 11 -2.08 -2.28 -8.45
N ASN A 12 -2.94 -3.28 -8.50
CA ASN A 12 -4.10 -3.24 -9.37
C ASN A 12 -5.25 -2.51 -8.66
N ILE A 13 -5.55 -1.30 -9.11
CA ILE A 13 -6.51 -0.42 -8.45
C ILE A 13 -7.73 -0.26 -9.36
N THR A 14 -8.90 -0.53 -8.79
CA THR A 14 -10.18 -0.23 -9.41
C THR A 14 -10.60 1.19 -9.02
N CYS A 15 -10.84 2.04 -10.02
CA CYS A 15 -11.31 3.39 -9.75
C CYS A 15 -12.74 3.36 -9.17
N PRO A 16 -13.00 3.97 -8.00
CA PRO A 16 -14.33 3.96 -7.39
C PRO A 16 -15.36 4.77 -8.20
N LYS A 17 -14.91 5.67 -9.08
CA LYS A 17 -15.79 6.53 -9.89
C LYS A 17 -16.15 5.96 -11.27
N CYS A 18 -15.22 5.25 -11.92
CA CYS A 18 -15.45 4.72 -13.27
C CYS A 18 -15.29 3.21 -13.38
N GLU A 19 -15.03 2.52 -12.27
CA GLU A 19 -14.92 1.05 -12.15
C GLU A 19 -13.83 0.39 -13.04
N HIS A 20 -13.01 1.20 -13.71
CA HIS A 20 -11.90 0.71 -14.51
C HIS A 20 -10.73 0.31 -13.61
N LYS A 21 -10.17 -0.86 -13.90
CA LYS A 21 -9.01 -1.41 -13.20
C LYS A 21 -7.74 -1.12 -13.98
N TYR A 22 -6.79 -0.46 -13.33
CA TYR A 22 -5.47 -0.20 -13.89
C TYR A 22 -4.37 -0.60 -12.93
N LEU A 23 -3.21 -0.92 -13.47
CA LEU A 23 -1.98 -1.12 -12.70
C LEU A 23 -1.33 0.24 -12.40
N TYR A 24 -1.02 0.50 -11.14
CA TYR A 24 -0.32 1.70 -10.68
C TYR A 24 0.96 1.32 -9.95
N ASP A 25 2.07 1.89 -10.39
CA ASP A 25 3.35 1.77 -9.72
C ASP A 25 3.44 2.82 -8.61
N LEU A 26 3.20 2.39 -7.38
CA LEU A 26 3.26 3.25 -6.20
C LEU A 26 4.66 3.27 -5.60
N ARG A 27 5.05 4.45 -5.11
CA ARG A 27 6.18 4.62 -4.21
C ARG A 27 5.60 4.94 -2.83
N LEU A 28 5.78 4.03 -1.90
CA LEU A 28 5.36 4.19 -0.51
C LEU A 28 6.54 4.77 0.26
N ASP A 29 6.58 6.10 0.34
CA ASP A 29 7.62 6.86 1.05
C ASP A 29 7.33 6.95 2.55
N GLU A 30 6.05 7.08 2.91
CA GLU A 30 5.59 7.19 4.29
C GLU A 30 4.89 5.90 4.73
N LEU A 31 5.58 5.15 5.60
CA LEU A 31 5.08 3.91 6.20
C LEU A 31 5.00 4.08 7.71
N LYS A 32 3.83 3.81 8.26
CA LYS A 32 3.59 3.88 9.70
C LYS A 32 3.58 2.47 10.29
N GLU A 33 4.57 2.16 11.11
CA GLU A 33 4.63 0.87 11.80
C GLU A 33 3.41 0.70 12.72
N LEU A 34 2.67 -0.38 12.52
CA LEU A 34 1.62 -0.81 13.43
C LEU A 34 2.27 -1.74 14.46
N SER A 35 2.36 -1.27 15.70
CA SER A 35 2.72 -2.14 16.83
C SER A 35 1.58 -3.13 17.08
N LEU A 36 1.59 -4.25 16.36
CA LEU A 36 0.80 -5.41 16.73
C LEU A 36 1.37 -5.96 18.04
N ASN A 37 0.50 -6.22 19.03
CA ASN A 37 0.89 -6.81 20.30
C ASN A 37 1.66 -8.11 20.02
N LYS A 38 2.97 -8.06 20.24
CA LYS A 38 3.90 -9.15 19.99
C LYS A 38 3.64 -10.31 20.96
N ASN A 39 2.63 -11.13 20.67
CA ASN A 39 2.59 -12.49 21.19
C ASN A 39 3.61 -13.32 20.40
N SER A 40 4.89 -13.11 20.72
CA SER A 40 6.08 -14.00 20.62
C SER A 40 6.31 -14.93 19.41
N SER A 41 5.46 -14.98 18.38
CA SER A 41 5.58 -15.89 17.24
C SER A 41 5.41 -15.22 15.87
N ASP A 42 4.83 -14.02 15.81
CA ASP A 42 4.75 -13.25 14.57
C ASP A 42 6.00 -12.38 14.42
N LEU A 43 6.93 -12.85 13.59
CA LEU A 43 8.13 -12.11 13.16
C LEU A 43 7.81 -11.07 12.07
N GLU A 44 6.54 -10.91 11.71
CA GLU A 44 6.09 -10.04 10.63
C GLU A 44 5.83 -8.63 11.15
N ASN A 45 6.56 -7.64 10.64
CA ASN A 45 6.26 -6.24 10.92
C ASN A 45 5.18 -5.75 9.96
N GLN A 46 4.11 -5.15 10.48
CA GLN A 46 3.05 -4.56 9.67
C GLN A 46 3.20 -3.05 9.62
N TYR A 47 3.08 -2.47 8.43
CA TYR A 47 3.14 -1.04 8.17
C TYR A 47 1.88 -0.58 7.46
N GLU A 48 1.25 0.49 7.94
CA GLU A 48 0.18 1.20 7.25
C GLU A 48 0.76 2.21 6.27
N PHE A 49 0.15 2.33 5.09
CA PHE A 49 0.49 3.35 4.10
C PHE A 49 -0.75 4.07 3.58
N ILE A 50 -0.54 5.33 3.21
CA ILE A 50 -1.52 6.16 2.52
C ILE A 50 -0.85 6.70 1.26
N SER A 51 -1.49 6.54 0.10
CA SER A 51 -0.97 7.04 -1.17
C SER A 51 -2.11 7.60 -2.01
N TYR A 52 -1.81 8.57 -2.87
CA TYR A 52 -2.79 9.20 -3.75
C TYR A 52 -2.44 8.93 -5.21
N VAL A 53 -3.41 8.53 -6.02
CA VAL A 53 -3.22 8.32 -7.47
C VAL A 53 -4.37 8.90 -8.26
N VAL A 54 -4.08 9.43 -9.44
CA VAL A 54 -5.12 9.90 -10.36
C VAL A 54 -5.52 8.76 -11.30
N CYS A 55 -6.82 8.56 -11.48
CA CYS A 55 -7.34 7.56 -12.41
C CYS A 55 -6.74 7.74 -13.82
N LYS A 56 -6.11 6.69 -14.36
CA LYS A 56 -5.53 6.67 -15.73
C LYS A 56 -6.59 6.80 -16.84
N ASN A 57 -7.87 6.68 -16.51
CA ASN A 57 -8.93 6.89 -17.49
C ASN A 57 -9.01 8.39 -17.85
N PRO A 58 -8.76 8.78 -19.12
CA PRO A 58 -8.76 10.19 -19.55
C PRO A 58 -10.11 10.89 -19.39
N LEU A 59 -11.19 10.12 -19.24
CA LEU A 59 -12.54 10.67 -19.03
C LEU A 59 -12.89 10.86 -17.53
N CYS A 60 -12.12 10.26 -16.63
CA CYS A 60 -12.44 10.25 -15.20
C CYS A 60 -11.59 11.26 -14.43
N HIS A 61 -10.27 11.21 -14.61
CA HIS A 61 -9.26 12.01 -13.88
C HIS A 61 -9.54 12.17 -12.38
N TYR A 62 -10.08 11.12 -11.76
CA TYR A 62 -10.46 11.15 -10.35
C TYR A 62 -9.26 10.85 -9.46
N ASP A 63 -9.06 11.67 -8.44
CA ASP A 63 -8.10 11.42 -7.37
C ASP A 63 -8.58 10.29 -6.47
N ILE A 64 -7.80 9.21 -6.41
CA ILE A 64 -8.07 8.02 -5.63
C ILE A 64 -7.11 8.04 -4.43
N GLU A 65 -7.67 8.09 -3.23
CA GLU A 65 -6.92 7.85 -2.00
C GLU A 65 -6.84 6.34 -1.75
N LEU A 66 -5.63 5.84 -1.57
CA LEU A 66 -5.33 4.44 -1.30
C LEU A 66 -4.84 4.30 0.12
N LYS A 67 -5.46 3.38 0.85
CA LYS A 67 -5.02 2.97 2.17
C LYS A 67 -4.79 1.48 2.17
N GLY A 68 -3.69 1.06 2.77
CA GLY A 68 -3.30 -0.33 2.76
C GLY A 68 -2.24 -0.66 3.79
N TYR A 69 -1.84 -1.92 3.79
CA TYR A 69 -0.83 -2.46 4.67
C TYR A 69 0.29 -3.13 3.88
N VAL A 70 1.51 -3.01 4.39
CA VAL A 70 2.70 -3.73 3.93
C VAL A 70 3.17 -4.61 5.07
N TRP A 71 3.43 -5.88 4.79
CA TRP A 71 4.04 -6.80 5.73
C TRP A 71 5.50 -7.03 5.33
N GLU A 72 6.39 -6.82 6.28
CA GLU A 72 7.82 -7.09 6.15
C GLU A 72 8.14 -8.41 6.82
N TYR A 73 8.72 -9.33 6.04
CA TYR A 73 9.36 -10.54 6.53
C TYR A 73 10.17 -11.24 5.41
N PRO A 74 11.43 -11.64 5.67
CA PRO A 74 12.27 -11.30 6.82
C PRO A 74 12.63 -9.80 6.85
N GLU A 75 13.37 -9.35 7.85
CA GLU A 75 13.72 -7.92 8.03
C GLU A 75 14.17 -7.26 6.72
N ASN A 76 13.63 -6.07 6.45
CA ASN A 76 13.88 -5.28 5.26
C ASN A 76 13.48 -5.96 3.92
N THR A 77 12.61 -6.98 3.97
CA THR A 77 12.05 -7.66 2.80
C THR A 77 10.52 -7.60 2.86
N ILE A 78 9.90 -7.08 1.80
CA ILE A 78 8.44 -7.07 1.71
C ILE A 78 7.96 -8.47 1.39
N LYS A 79 7.16 -9.03 2.29
CA LYS A 79 6.48 -10.30 2.08
C LYS A 79 5.22 -10.10 1.23
N SER A 80 4.41 -9.11 1.59
CA SER A 80 3.14 -8.82 0.94
C SER A 80 2.75 -7.37 1.12
N ALA A 81 1.92 -6.86 0.22
CA ALA A 81 1.28 -5.57 0.34
C ALA A 81 -0.17 -5.67 -0.16
N GLU A 82 -1.09 -5.05 0.55
CA GLU A 82 -2.52 -5.10 0.25
C GLU A 82 -3.15 -3.72 0.40
N ILE A 83 -4.09 -3.40 -0.48
CA ILE A 83 -4.94 -2.22 -0.38
C ILE A 83 -6.22 -2.62 0.31
N THR A 84 -6.51 -2.00 1.45
CA THR A 84 -7.72 -2.28 2.25
C THR A 84 -8.84 -1.30 1.98
N SER A 85 -8.53 -0.11 1.46
CA SER A 85 -9.53 0.88 1.10
C SER A 85 -9.08 1.78 -0.04
N THR A 86 -10.02 2.12 -0.90
CA THR A 86 -9.89 3.12 -1.96
C THR A 86 -11.03 4.12 -1.83
N LYS A 87 -10.75 5.42 -1.81
CA LYS A 87 -11.76 6.49 -1.76
C LYS A 87 -11.61 7.45 -2.94
#